data_AF-A0A352DRU1-F1
#
_entry.id   AF-A0A352DRU1-F1
#
_cell.length_a   1.000
_cell.length_b   1.000
_cell.length_c   1.000
_cell.angle_alpha   90.00
_cell.angle_beta   90.00
_cell.angle_gamma   90.00
#
_symmetry.space_group_name_H-M   'P 1'
#
loop_
_entity.id
_entity.type
_entity.pdbx_description
1 polymer ?
#
loop_
_entity_poly.entity_id
_entity_poly.type
_entity_poly.pdbx_seq_one_letter_code
_entity_poly.pdbx_strand_id
1 'polypeptide(L)'
;IEQVEDEALRSTWRETAAIHAEAAPAVPAGPAANVDAVQESGSEPAAAEPIRNVGRKVGRNDPCPCGSGRKFKNCCGKSSGVAAG
;
A
#
# COMPACT_ATOMS: atom_id res chain seq x y z
N ILE A 1 -25.97 -13.25 -32.51
CA ILE A 1 -25.29 -12.11 -31.85
C ILE A 1 -24.87 -12.48 -30.42
N GLU A 2 -25.03 -13.74 -29.97
CA GLU A 2 -24.84 -14.08 -28.54
C GLU A 2 -23.83 -15.22 -28.30
N GLN A 3 -22.69 -15.22 -29.00
CA GLN A 3 -21.65 -16.25 -28.79
C GLN A 3 -20.21 -15.71 -28.72
N VAL A 4 -20.01 -14.40 -28.87
CA VAL A 4 -18.66 -13.80 -28.93
C VAL A 4 -18.16 -13.31 -27.56
N GLU A 5 -19.01 -13.28 -26.53
CA GLU A 5 -18.67 -12.61 -25.27
C GLU A 5 -17.87 -13.47 -24.29
N ASP A 6 -18.00 -14.80 -24.28
CA ASP A 6 -17.32 -15.65 -23.28
C ASP A 6 -15.81 -15.81 -23.54
N GLU A 7 -15.42 -16.02 -24.79
CA GLU A 7 -14.02 -16.15 -25.23
C GLU A 7 -13.30 -14.78 -25.15
N ALA A 8 -13.99 -13.71 -25.55
CA ALA A 8 -13.46 -12.35 -25.50
C ALA A 8 -13.22 -11.88 -24.06
N LEU A 9 -14.09 -12.25 -23.11
CA LEU A 9 -13.89 -11.96 -21.70
C LEU A 9 -12.73 -12.77 -21.11
N ARG A 10 -12.62 -14.08 -21.40
CA ARG A 10 -11.52 -14.91 -20.87
C ARG A 10 -10.15 -14.56 -21.43
N SER A 11 -10.08 -14.12 -22.69
CA SER A 11 -8.81 -13.75 -23.34
C SER A 11 -8.24 -12.41 -22.85
N THR A 12 -9.12 -11.49 -22.44
CA THR A 12 -8.71 -10.18 -21.91
C THR A 12 -8.27 -10.26 -20.45
N TRP A 13 -8.83 -11.21 -19.68
CA TRP A 13 -8.55 -11.36 -18.25
C TRP A 13 -7.85 -12.70 -17.98
N ARG A 14 -6.51 -12.68 -17.87
CA ARG A 14 -5.75 -13.83 -17.39
C ARG A 14 -5.94 -13.98 -15.88
N GLU A 15 -6.61 -15.05 -15.45
CA GLU A 15 -6.62 -15.45 -14.04
C GLU A 15 -5.23 -15.97 -13.64
N THR A 16 -4.57 -15.24 -12.74
CA THR A 16 -3.35 -15.73 -12.07
C THR A 16 -3.75 -16.43 -10.78
N ALA A 17 -3.61 -17.76 -10.75
CA ALA A 17 -3.81 -18.55 -9.54
C ALA A 17 -2.53 -18.52 -8.68
N ALA A 18 -2.65 -18.05 -7.44
CA ALA A 18 -1.57 -18.13 -6.47
C ALA A 18 -1.49 -19.56 -5.91
N ILE A 19 -0.38 -20.25 -6.20
CA ILE A 19 -0.03 -21.52 -5.55
C ILE A 19 0.52 -21.24 -4.16
N HIS A 20 -0.17 -21.71 -3.12
CA HIS A 20 0.35 -21.70 -1.77
C HIS A 20 1.36 -22.84 -1.63
N ALA A 21 2.65 -22.50 -1.57
CA ALA A 21 3.67 -23.45 -1.13
C ALA A 21 3.51 -23.66 0.38
N GLU A 22 3.56 -24.91 0.83
CA GLU A 22 3.57 -25.24 2.25
C GLU A 22 4.77 -24.59 2.94
N ALA A 23 4.51 -23.92 4.06
CA ALA A 23 5.58 -23.31 4.84
C ALA A 23 6.49 -24.40 5.39
N ALA A 24 7.78 -24.34 5.04
CA ALA A 24 8.77 -25.24 5.62
C ALA A 24 8.76 -25.11 7.15
N PRO A 25 8.92 -26.22 7.90
CA PRO A 25 8.94 -26.16 9.35
C PRO A 25 10.10 -25.27 9.83
N ALA A 26 9.82 -24.44 10.83
CA ALA A 26 10.82 -23.57 11.42
C ALA A 26 11.94 -24.41 12.06
N VAL A 27 13.11 -24.43 11.43
CA VAL A 27 14.34 -24.88 12.07
C VAL A 27 14.69 -23.87 13.17
N PRO A 28 14.87 -24.30 14.44
CA PRO A 28 15.26 -23.39 15.49
C PRO A 28 16.64 -22.80 15.15
N ALA A 29 16.71 -21.47 15.08
CA ALA A 29 17.98 -20.77 14.92
C ALA A 29 18.87 -21.07 16.12
N GLY A 30 19.93 -21.85 15.90
CA GLY A 30 21.03 -21.98 16.85
C GLY A 30 21.74 -20.63 17.06
N PRO A 31 22.56 -20.48 18.12
CA PRO A 31 23.23 -19.22 18.40
C PRO A 31 24.13 -18.83 17.23
N ALA A 32 23.92 -17.62 16.70
CA ALA A 32 24.68 -17.06 15.60
C ALA A 32 26.16 -16.89 16.03
N ALA A 33 27.01 -17.80 15.56
CA ALA A 33 28.44 -17.55 15.53
C ALA A 33 28.70 -16.51 14.42
N ASN A 34 29.12 -15.33 14.84
CA ASN A 34 29.52 -14.19 14.02
C ASN A 34 30.57 -14.58 12.97
N VAL A 35 30.14 -14.72 11.71
CA VAL A 35 31.01 -14.83 10.54
C VAL A 35 31.36 -13.42 10.07
N ASP A 36 32.54 -12.96 10.47
CA ASP A 36 33.15 -11.75 9.93
C ASP A 36 33.77 -12.07 8.55
N ALA A 37 33.69 -11.12 7.61
CA ALA A 37 34.27 -11.10 6.26
C ALA A 37 33.45 -11.65 5.06
N VAL A 38 32.56 -10.81 4.52
CA VAL A 38 32.59 -10.50 3.07
C VAL A 38 32.37 -8.99 2.88
N GLN A 39 33.44 -8.30 2.52
CA GLN A 39 33.42 -6.89 2.13
C GLN A 39 33.16 -6.83 0.62
N GLU A 40 31.92 -6.52 0.23
CA GLU A 40 31.64 -6.03 -1.12
C GLU A 40 31.25 -4.55 -1.00
N SER A 41 32.14 -3.69 -1.49
CA SER A 41 31.93 -2.26 -1.65
C SER A 41 30.89 -2.02 -2.75
N GLY A 42 29.61 -2.11 -2.39
CA GLY A 42 28.47 -1.65 -3.18
C GLY A 42 28.05 -0.27 -2.69
N SER A 43 28.08 0.72 -3.57
CA SER A 43 27.57 2.07 -3.30
C SER A 43 26.10 1.99 -2.87
N GLU A 44 25.83 2.15 -1.58
CA GLU A 44 24.48 2.22 -1.01
C GLU A 44 23.67 3.35 -1.67
N PRO A 45 22.51 3.08 -2.31
CA PRO A 45 21.48 4.10 -2.35
C PRO A 45 20.94 4.21 -0.93
N ALA A 46 21.26 5.31 -0.25
CA ALA A 46 20.74 5.62 1.09
C ALA A 46 19.27 5.20 1.16
N ALA A 47 18.98 4.19 1.99
CA ALA A 47 17.64 3.64 2.13
C ALA A 47 16.73 4.77 2.59
N ALA A 48 15.95 5.33 1.66
CA ALA A 48 15.05 6.41 1.95
C ALA A 48 14.04 5.91 3.00
N GLU A 49 14.09 6.48 4.20
CA GLU A 49 13.14 6.12 5.22
C GLU A 49 11.71 6.37 4.72
N PRO A 50 10.75 5.48 5.02
CA PRO A 50 9.38 5.68 4.59
C PRO A 50 8.82 6.96 5.22
N ILE A 51 8.26 7.85 4.39
CA ILE A 51 7.64 9.10 4.85
C ILE A 51 6.47 8.75 5.77
N ARG A 52 6.67 8.89 7.08
CA ARG A 52 5.62 8.77 8.08
C ARG A 52 4.92 10.12 8.20
N ASN A 53 3.62 10.16 7.93
CA ASN A 53 2.79 11.34 8.20
C ASN A 53 2.65 11.53 9.72
N VAL A 54 3.63 12.18 10.34
CA VAL A 54 3.67 12.56 11.76
C VAL A 54 2.84 13.82 12.07
N GLY A 55 2.16 14.37 11.06
CA GLY A 55 1.30 15.54 11.23
C GLY A 55 0.04 15.25 12.06
N ARG A 56 -0.49 16.30 12.71
CA ARG A 56 -1.79 16.23 13.39
C ARG A 56 -2.88 15.84 12.40
N LYS A 57 -3.58 14.73 12.67
CA LYS A 57 -4.73 14.28 11.90
C LYS A 57 -5.92 15.19 12.25
N VAL A 58 -6.35 16.02 11.31
CA VAL A 58 -7.55 16.86 11.47
C VAL A 58 -8.79 15.99 11.28
N GLY A 59 -9.66 15.97 12.29
CA GLY A 59 -10.92 15.22 12.22
C GLY A 59 -11.88 15.82 11.20
N ARG A 60 -12.74 14.98 10.61
CA ARG A 60 -13.68 15.40 9.56
C ARG A 60 -14.64 16.52 10.00
N ASN A 61 -14.95 16.61 11.30
CA ASN A 61 -15.83 17.63 11.88
C ASN A 61 -15.10 18.78 12.58
N ASP A 62 -13.78 18.72 12.74
CA ASP A 62 -12.98 19.78 13.39
C ASP A 62 -13.03 21.11 12.61
N PRO A 63 -12.74 22.24 13.27
CA PRO A 63 -12.56 23.51 12.58
C PRO A 63 -11.45 23.39 11.52
N CYS A 64 -11.69 23.93 10.32
CA CYS A 64 -10.72 23.88 9.24
C CYS A 64 -9.45 24.69 9.60
N PRO A 65 -8.24 24.12 9.47
CA PRO A 65 -6.98 24.83 9.72
C PRO A 65 -6.71 25.97 8.74
N CYS A 66 -7.52 26.07 7.67
CA CYS A 66 -7.52 27.16 6.70
C CYS A 66 -8.12 28.48 7.22
N GLY A 67 -8.64 28.51 8.45
CA GLY A 67 -9.21 29.73 9.05
C GLY A 67 -10.64 30.08 8.60
N SER A 68 -11.29 29.24 7.80
CA SER A 68 -12.65 29.55 7.29
C SER A 68 -13.78 29.44 8.32
N GLY A 69 -13.50 28.99 9.55
CA GLY A 69 -14.51 28.73 10.59
C GLY A 69 -15.47 27.56 10.30
N ARG A 70 -15.37 26.92 9.12
CA ARG A 70 -16.21 25.78 8.73
C ARG A 70 -15.59 24.45 9.19
N LYS A 71 -16.43 23.44 9.38
CA LYS A 71 -16.00 22.04 9.62
C LYS A 71 -15.11 21.56 8.47
N PHE A 72 -14.04 20.82 8.74
CA PHE A 72 -13.07 20.35 7.75
C PHE A 72 -13.73 19.69 6.53
N LYS A 73 -14.72 18.81 6.74
CA LYS A 73 -15.51 18.15 5.67
C LYS A 73 -16.26 19.07 4.72
N ASN A 74 -16.58 20.27 5.17
CA ASN A 74 -17.31 21.27 4.40
C ASN A 74 -16.36 22.32 3.79
N CYS A 75 -15.05 22.17 4.01
CA CYS A 75 -14.01 23.05 3.51
C CYS A 75 -12.91 22.22 2.82
N CYS A 76 -11.68 22.19 3.34
CA CYS A 76 -10.53 21.52 2.71
C CYS A 76 -10.66 20.00 2.63
N GLY A 77 -11.46 19.38 3.50
CA GLY A 77 -11.74 17.94 3.51
C GLY A 77 -12.96 17.54 2.68
N LYS A 78 -13.47 18.42 1.83
CA LYS A 78 -14.60 18.13 0.95
C LYS A 78 -14.11 17.34 -0.25
N SER A 79 -14.05 16.01 -0.11
CA SER A 79 -14.14 15.14 -1.27
C SER A 79 -15.54 15.33 -1.83
N SER A 80 -15.64 15.89 -3.03
CA SER A 80 -16.89 15.91 -3.79
C SER A 80 -17.30 14.47 -4.04
N GLY A 81 -18.04 13.88 -3.09
CA GLY A 81 -18.64 12.57 -3.26
C GLY A 81 -19.49 12.66 -4.50
N VAL A 82 -19.16 11.84 -5.49
CA VAL A 82 -19.93 11.69 -6.73
C VAL A 82 -21.39 11.55 -6.32
N ALA A 83 -22.20 12.53 -6.69
CA ALA A 83 -23.64 12.41 -6.66
C ALA A 83 -23.99 11.36 -7.72
N ALA A 84 -24.06 10.10 -7.30
CA ALA A 84 -24.71 9.06 -8.06
C ALA A 84 -26.22 9.35 -7.97
N GLY A 85 -26.70 10.09 -8.96
CA GLY A 85 -28.10 10.12 -9.37
C GLY A 85 -28.34 9.07 -10.44
#